data_AF-A0A961UJ78-F1
#
_entry.id   AF-A0A961UJ78-F1
#
_cell.length_a   1.000
_cell.length_b   1.000
_cell.length_c   1.000
_cell.angle_alpha   90.00
_cell.angle_beta   90.00
_cell.angle_gamma   90.00
#
_symmetry.space_group_name_H-M   'P 1'
#
loop_
_entity.id
_entity.type
_entity.pdbx_description
1 polymer ?
#
loop_
_entity_poly.entity_id
_entity_poly.type
_entity_poly.pdbx_seq_one_letter_code
_entity_poly.pdbx_strand_id
1 'polypeptide(L)'
;MPPKPDYLHVIGEIEVPNPGVEPLLRPSEPQGRNPLILILDLYLCQMPGMWTQALTWKPVRFDTEIDGSGYTQVHIIGDNADFGFIDAGETQ
;
A
#
# COMPACT_ATOMS: atom_id res chain seq x y z
N MET A 1 22.19 21.55 -8.39
CA MET A 1 20.85 20.99 -8.64
C MET A 1 20.21 20.79 -7.28
N PRO A 2 18.94 21.17 -7.05
CA PRO A 2 18.25 20.69 -5.85
C PRO A 2 18.30 19.15 -5.89
N PRO A 3 18.50 18.46 -4.75
CA PRO A 3 18.37 17.02 -4.71
C PRO A 3 17.00 16.64 -5.27
N LYS A 4 16.97 15.66 -6.18
CA LYS A 4 15.70 15.11 -6.66
C LYS A 4 14.99 14.52 -5.43
N PRO A 5 13.70 14.81 -5.21
CA PRO A 5 12.98 14.17 -4.12
C PRO A 5 13.06 12.65 -4.32
N ASP A 6 13.41 11.96 -3.25
CA ASP A 6 13.34 10.50 -3.20
C ASP A 6 11.86 10.10 -3.13
N TYR A 7 11.50 9.02 -3.82
CA TYR A 7 10.13 8.50 -3.84
C TYR A 7 10.11 7.12 -3.21
N LEU A 8 9.15 6.89 -2.31
CA LEU A 8 8.83 5.56 -1.85
C LEU A 8 7.71 4.99 -2.73
N HIS A 9 7.97 3.84 -3.33
CA HIS A 9 6.99 3.09 -4.11
C HIS A 9 6.64 1.79 -3.41
N VAL A 10 5.38 1.65 -3.04
CA VAL A 10 4.81 0.44 -2.46
C VAL A 10 3.89 -0.16 -3.50
N ILE A 11 4.27 -1.32 -4.05
CA ILE A 11 3.48 -2.05 -5.04
C ILE A 11 3.26 -3.47 -4.57
N GLY A 12 2.08 -4.00 -4.84
CA GLY A 12 1.74 -5.38 -4.51
C GLY A 12 0.50 -5.83 -5.25
N GLU A 13 0.11 -7.09 -5.05
CA GLU A 13 -1.11 -7.65 -5.58
C GLU A 13 -1.90 -8.26 -4.43
N ILE A 14 -3.21 -8.05 -4.45
CA ILE A 14 -4.12 -8.53 -3.41
C ILE A 14 -5.22 -9.34 -4.06
N GLU A 15 -5.44 -10.53 -3.52
CA GLU A 15 -6.59 -11.34 -3.88
C GLU A 15 -7.85 -10.74 -3.23
N VAL A 16 -8.82 -10.39 -4.07
CA VAL A 16 -10.10 -9.83 -3.64
C VAL A 16 -11.25 -10.80 -3.96
N PRO A 17 -12.34 -10.80 -3.18
CA PRO A 17 -13.42 -11.77 -3.32
C PRO A 17 -14.20 -11.65 -4.64
N ASN A 18 -14.16 -10.50 -5.28
CA ASN A 18 -14.74 -10.25 -6.59
C ASN A 18 -14.04 -9.07 -7.28
N PRO A 19 -14.08 -8.98 -8.63
CA PRO A 19 -13.44 -7.89 -9.37
C PRO A 19 -13.98 -6.49 -9.04
N GLY A 20 -15.17 -6.42 -8.44
CA GLY A 20 -15.77 -5.18 -7.97
C GLY A 20 -15.16 -4.62 -6.69
N VAL A 21 -14.32 -5.37 -5.99
CA VAL A 21 -13.57 -4.85 -4.85
C VAL A 21 -12.33 -4.13 -5.36
N GLU A 22 -12.13 -2.90 -4.93
CA GLU A 22 -10.94 -2.10 -5.21
C GLU A 22 -10.05 -2.05 -3.96
N PRO A 23 -8.82 -2.59 -4.01
CA PRO A 23 -7.85 -2.40 -2.93
C PRO A 23 -7.27 -0.99 -2.98
N LEU A 24 -7.24 -0.32 -1.83
CA LEU A 24 -6.73 1.04 -1.67
C LEU A 24 -5.77 1.07 -0.48
N LEU A 25 -4.54 1.53 -0.71
CA LEU A 25 -3.58 1.81 0.36
C LEU A 25 -3.67 3.28 0.76
N ARG A 26 -3.69 3.53 2.07
CA ARG A 26 -3.64 4.88 2.64
C ARG A 26 -2.68 4.95 3.81
N PRO A 27 -2.03 6.10 4.08
CA PRO A 27 -1.29 6.28 5.32
C PRO A 27 -2.24 6.11 6.51
N SER A 28 -1.81 5.31 7.48
CA SER A 28 -2.55 5.13 8.72
C SER A 28 -2.55 6.40 9.57
N GLU A 29 -3.68 6.69 10.23
CA GLU A 29 -3.83 7.83 11.14
C GLU A 29 -4.43 7.34 12.46
N PRO A 30 -3.65 7.33 13.57
CA PRO A 30 -2.30 7.87 13.72
C PRO A 30 -1.18 6.97 13.15
N GLN A 31 -0.14 7.60 12.61
CA GLN A 31 1.13 6.92 12.37
C GLN A 31 1.71 6.44 13.71
N GLY A 32 2.37 5.28 13.70
CA GLY A 32 2.93 4.68 14.90
C GLY A 32 3.98 5.55 15.59
N ARG A 33 4.40 5.16 16.79
CA ARG A 33 5.40 5.91 17.58
C ARG A 33 6.75 6.06 16.87
N ASN A 34 7.10 5.14 15.97
CA ASN A 34 8.36 5.15 15.25
C ASN A 34 8.18 5.87 13.89
N PRO A 35 8.76 7.07 13.70
CA PRO A 35 8.62 7.83 12.46
C PRO A 35 9.38 7.21 11.27
N LEU A 36 10.26 6.24 11.49
CA LEU A 36 10.98 5.51 10.44
C LEU A 36 10.16 4.40 9.80
N ILE A 37 8.99 4.07 10.37
CA ILE A 37 8.10 3.03 9.86
C ILE A 37 6.87 3.71 9.26
N LEU A 38 6.69 3.56 7.95
CA LEU A 38 5.45 3.99 7.31
C LEU A 38 4.39 2.91 7.55
N ILE A 39 3.29 3.28 8.19
CA ILE A 39 2.13 2.40 8.35
C ILE A 39 1.10 2.76 7.29
N LEU A 40 0.72 1.78 6.48
CA LEU A 40 -0.32 1.86 5.47
C LEU A 40 -1.50 0.99 5.88
N ASP A 41 -2.70 1.53 5.81
CA ASP A 41 -3.95 0.78 5.91
C ASP A 41 -4.40 0.34 4.52
N LEU A 42 -4.72 -0.95 4.40
CA LEU A 42 -5.33 -1.52 3.22
C LEU A 42 -6.86 -1.55 3.39
N TYR A 43 -7.55 -0.79 2.55
CA TYR A 43 -9.00 -0.77 2.45
C TYR A 43 -9.47 -1.54 1.22
N LEU A 44 -10.49 -2.38 1.40
CA LEU A 44 -11.18 -3.05 0.31
C LEU A 44 -12.53 -2.36 0.08
N CYS A 45 -12.66 -1.62 -1.01
CA CYS A 45 -13.88 -0.88 -1.34
C CYS A 45 -14.71 -1.64 -2.38
N GLN A 46 -15.89 -2.12 -2.02
CA GLN A 46 -16.81 -2.74 -2.97
C GLN A 46 -17.46 -1.66 -3.85
N MET A 47 -17.18 -1.69 -5.14
CA MET A 47 -17.83 -0.85 -6.12
C MET A 47 -19.29 -1.28 -6.32
N PRO A 48 -20.22 -0.33 -6.48
CA PRO A 48 -21.61 -0.63 -6.79
C PRO A 48 -21.71 -1.35 -8.14
N GLY A 49 -22.55 -2.38 -8.20
CA GLY A 49 -22.75 -3.17 -9.42
C GLY A 49 -23.03 -4.63 -9.14
N MET A 50 -23.34 -5.38 -10.20
CA MET A 50 -23.40 -6.84 -10.16
C MET A 50 -22.06 -7.40 -10.59
N TRP A 51 -21.34 -8.00 -9.65
CA TRP A 51 -20.01 -8.56 -9.88
C TRP A 51 -20.04 -10.07 -9.73
N THR A 52 -19.37 -10.76 -10.65
CA THR A 52 -19.16 -12.21 -10.54
C THR A 52 -18.40 -12.52 -9.26
N GLN A 53 -18.90 -13.48 -8.48
CA GLN A 53 -18.24 -13.93 -7.26
C GLN A 53 -17.06 -14.84 -7.63
N ALA A 54 -15.93 -14.23 -7.95
CA ALA A 54 -14.71 -14.90 -8.36
C ALA A 54 -13.49 -14.20 -7.75
N LEU A 55 -12.65 -14.97 -7.06
CA LEU A 55 -11.39 -14.49 -6.52
C LEU A 55 -10.54 -13.90 -7.65
N THR A 56 -10.10 -12.67 -7.47
CA THR A 56 -9.40 -11.89 -8.49
C THR A 56 -8.19 -11.21 -7.86
N TRP A 57 -7.02 -11.37 -8.46
CA TRP A 57 -5.83 -10.61 -8.06
C TRP A 57 -5.92 -9.21 -8.63
N LYS A 58 -5.80 -8.19 -7.77
CA LYS A 58 -5.79 -6.79 -8.18
C LYS A 58 -4.50 -6.11 -7.71
N PRO A 59 -3.86 -5.32 -8.59
CA PRO A 59 -2.68 -4.56 -8.22
C PRO A 59 -3.10 -3.46 -7.24
N VAL A 60 -2.25 -3.23 -6.25
CA VAL A 60 -2.33 -2.08 -5.36
C VAL A 60 -1.02 -1.32 -5.42
N ARG A 61 -1.12 0.00 -5.44
CA ARG A 61 0.04 0.88 -5.51
C ARG A 61 -0.17 2.08 -4.60
N PHE A 62 0.89 2.41 -3.89
CA PHE A 62 1.01 3.64 -3.12
C PHE A 62 2.36 4.28 -3.45
N ASP A 63 2.33 5.56 -3.80
CA ASP A 63 3.52 6.37 -4.00
C ASP A 63 3.47 7.59 -3.10
N THR A 64 4.60 7.90 -2.47
CA THR A 64 4.76 9.10 -1.66
C THR A 64 6.17 9.67 -1.84
N GLU A 65 6.27 10.99 -1.79
CA GLU A 65 7.54 11.68 -1.68
C GLU A 65 8.11 11.49 -0.28
N ILE A 66 9.42 11.28 -0.18
CA ILE A 66 10.13 11.18 1.09
C ILE A 66 11.19 12.30 1.19
N ASP A 67 11.01 13.20 2.16
CA ASP A 67 11.95 14.29 2.45
C ASP A 67 13.12 13.78 3.31
N GLY A 68 14.09 13.11 2.68
CA GLY A 68 15.43 12.81 3.22
C GLY A 68 15.51 12.00 4.52
N SER A 69 14.38 11.66 5.13
CA SER A 69 14.24 10.93 6.40
C SER A 69 13.92 9.46 6.22
N GLY A 70 13.88 9.00 4.95
CA GLY A 70 13.91 7.61 4.50
C GLY A 70 13.19 6.61 5.41
N TYR A 71 11.95 6.27 5.09
CA TYR A 71 11.30 5.14 5.75
C TYR A 71 12.17 3.89 5.58
N THR A 72 12.56 3.26 6.69
CA THR A 72 13.37 2.03 6.64
C THR A 72 12.50 0.78 6.54
N GLN A 73 11.20 0.93 6.82
CA GLN A 73 10.25 -0.18 6.86
C GLN A 73 8.85 0.32 6.52
N VAL A 74 8.09 -0.52 5.82
CA VAL A 74 6.67 -0.29 5.54
C VAL A 74 5.86 -1.40 6.19
N HIS A 75 4.85 -1.03 6.96
CA HIS A 75 3.87 -1.94 7.54
C HIS A 75 2.53 -1.74 6.84
N ILE A 76 1.96 -2.81 6.28
CA ILE A 76 0.60 -2.78 5.76
C ILE A 76 -0.32 -3.48 6.76
N ILE A 77 -1.33 -2.77 7.25
CA ILE A 77 -2.38 -3.31 8.10
C ILE A 77 -3.59 -3.58 7.20
N GLY A 78 -4.03 -4.83 7.14
CA GLY A 78 -5.19 -5.25 6.37
C GLY A 78 -6.23 -5.94 7.26
N ASP A 79 -7.50 -5.84 6.88
CA ASP A 79 -8.63 -6.30 7.69
C ASP A 79 -8.66 -7.84 7.88
N ASN A 80 -8.03 -8.65 7.02
CA ASN A 80 -7.96 -10.10 7.25
C ASN A 80 -6.98 -10.91 6.37
N ALA A 81 -5.83 -10.37 6.01
CA ALA A 81 -4.85 -11.15 5.28
C ALA A 81 -3.43 -10.73 5.67
N ASP A 82 -2.67 -11.71 6.16
CA ASP A 82 -1.21 -11.67 6.23
C ASP A 82 -0.68 -11.41 4.81
N PHE A 83 -0.22 -10.19 4.54
CA PHE A 83 0.41 -9.85 3.26
C PHE A 83 1.92 -9.90 3.38
N GLY A 84 2.53 -10.59 2.42
CA GLY A 84 3.96 -10.85 2.32
C GLY A 84 4.82 -9.58 2.16
N PHE A 85 6.11 -9.77 2.41
CA PHE A 85 7.16 -8.75 2.39
C PHE A 85 7.11 -7.89 1.12
N ILE A 86 7.09 -6.56 1.33
CA ILE A 86 7.09 -5.56 0.28
C ILE A 86 8.54 -5.13 0.07
N ASP A 87 9.05 -5.28 -1.14
CA ASP A 87 10.39 -4.79 -1.49
C ASP A 87 10.33 -3.27 -1.69
N ALA A 88 10.90 -2.52 -0.75
CA ALA A 88 11.12 -1.09 -0.91
C ALA A 88 12.32 -0.90 -1.85
N GLY A 89 12.05 -0.95 -3.15
CA GLY A 89 13.08 -0.75 -4.17
C GLY A 89 13.60 0.68 -4.17
N GLU A 90 14.77 0.89 -3.60
CA GLU A 90 15.60 2.09 -3.79
C GLU A 90 15.96 2.19 -5.29
N THR A 91 15.43 3.18 -6.00
CA THR A 91 15.84 3.43 -7.39
C THR A 91 17.13 4.23 -7.36
N GLN A 92 18.26 3.56 -7.68
CA GLN A 92 19.58 4.17 -7.88
C GLN A 92 19.63 5.12 -9.09
#